data_AF-A0A960XTE2-F1
#
_entry.id   AF-A0A960XTE2-F1
#
_cell.length_a   1.000
_cell.length_b   1.000
_cell.length_c   1.000
_cell.angle_alpha   90.00
_cell.angle_beta   90.00
_cell.angle_gamma   90.00
#
_symmetry.space_group_name_H-M   'P 1'
#
loop_
_entity.id
_entity.type
_entity.pdbx_description
1 polymer ?
#
loop_
_entity_poly.entity_id
_entity_poly.type
_entity_poly.pdbx_seq_one_letter_code
_entity_poly.pdbx_strand_id
1 'polypeptide(L)'
;ATALLCAVPLARQQATIGKLEARLADAILLEQLASRSRSADSRAAAGMSFLQRLARDLKSQNSDVPRYVSAIDHLDGLENGELVALARETAISSLSFEDRETILGCAFGPLARRDPQLALDALLEIPEPYRGKSFSVESLMQGVLRAYADENSAAALAWFTDHIELIRSIPGRENHGENSRENSLRQSLAYGFIEDDPEQAVRILRPVPKGLLLLFFQQYVQSREPSLRENAQGYIDVARGLLPEHEAGLAIGHLIHVHWVDWDESAPLAPTEKLLENFEFRGAETEAILRSSGEWRLQSASYESADQFKAEFLRFRTLLETYLRDRTDHLAGRILFSSISATNPEWVAGILADRKSIGLGDDAVAGFLAGMEENPTVLVNLDVLGRIRDSVTDSDAIQATFDRVLSRHSFMNR
;
A
#
# COMPACT_ATOMS: atom_id res chain seq x y z
N ALA A 1 13.13 6.08 9.23
CA ALA A 1 12.39 5.75 10.47
C ALA A 1 11.38 6.84 10.90
N THR A 2 11.64 8.14 10.73
CA THR A 2 10.78 9.22 11.28
C THR A 2 9.53 9.60 10.47
N ALA A 3 9.31 9.03 9.28
CA ALA A 3 8.19 9.41 8.39
C ALA A 3 6.96 8.46 8.44
N LEU A 4 7.05 7.31 9.12
CA LEU A 4 6.05 6.24 9.00
C LEU A 4 5.02 6.18 10.15
N LEU A 5 5.17 6.99 11.20
CA LEU A 5 4.19 7.12 12.29
C LEU A 5 3.03 8.09 11.97
N CYS A 6 3.01 8.68 10.78
CA CYS A 6 2.04 9.71 10.37
C CYS A 6 1.13 9.26 9.22
N ALA A 7 0.67 8.00 9.20
CA ALA A 7 -0.28 7.51 8.19
C ALA A 7 -1.72 8.02 8.40
N VAL A 8 -1.90 9.32 8.61
CA VAL A 8 -3.13 10.04 8.27
C VAL A 8 -2.90 10.57 6.84
N PRO A 9 -3.88 10.50 5.92
CA PRO A 9 -3.68 10.98 4.55
C PRO A 9 -3.10 12.40 4.55
N LEU A 10 -1.95 12.59 3.89
CA LEU A 10 -1.19 13.85 3.87
C LEU A 10 -2.09 15.07 3.52
N ALA A 11 -3.08 14.85 2.66
CA ALA A 11 -4.09 15.86 2.27
C ALA A 11 -5.03 16.27 3.41
N ARG A 12 -5.39 15.34 4.31
CA ARG A 12 -6.17 15.63 5.53
C ARG A 12 -5.31 16.35 6.57
N GLN A 13 -4.06 15.92 6.76
CA GLN A 13 -3.14 16.61 7.65
C GLN A 13 -2.84 18.04 7.16
N GLN A 14 -2.60 18.24 5.87
CA GLN A 14 -2.37 19.56 5.27
C GLN A 14 -3.62 20.45 5.33
N ALA A 15 -4.81 19.90 5.14
CA ALA A 15 -6.06 20.66 5.30
C ALA A 15 -6.33 21.06 6.76
N THR A 16 -5.95 20.20 7.72
CA THR A 16 -6.08 20.48 9.16
C THR A 16 -5.00 21.47 9.62
N ILE A 17 -3.76 21.32 9.16
CA ILE A 17 -2.65 22.26 9.40
C ILE A 17 -2.99 23.63 8.81
N GLY A 18 -3.45 23.71 7.55
CA GLY A 18 -3.85 24.98 6.93
C GLY A 18 -5.05 25.64 7.64
N LYS A 19 -5.98 24.87 8.20
CA LYS A 19 -7.07 25.38 9.06
C LYS A 19 -6.57 25.86 10.42
N LEU A 20 -5.56 25.20 11.00
CA LEU A 20 -4.95 25.60 12.26
C LEU A 20 -4.08 26.85 12.08
N GLU A 21 -3.32 26.94 10.98
CA GLU A 21 -2.51 28.10 10.60
C GLU A 21 -3.38 29.33 10.30
N ALA A 22 -4.51 29.15 9.60
CA ALA A 22 -5.47 30.25 9.39
C ALA A 22 -6.08 30.75 10.71
N ARG A 23 -6.35 29.86 11.67
CA ARG A 23 -6.82 30.24 13.01
C ARG A 23 -5.71 30.84 13.89
N LEU A 24 -4.44 30.50 13.61
CA LEU A 24 -3.26 31.07 14.27
C LEU A 24 -2.95 32.48 13.74
N ALA A 25 -3.19 32.73 12.45
CA ALA A 25 -3.02 34.04 11.83
C ALA A 25 -4.02 35.10 12.34
N ASP A 26 -5.21 34.65 12.74
CA ASP A 26 -6.24 35.49 13.39
C ASP A 26 -6.03 35.63 14.91
N ALA A 27 -5.12 34.85 15.51
CA ALA A 27 -4.81 34.90 16.93
C ALA A 27 -3.67 35.90 17.21
N ILE A 28 -4.01 36.93 17.97
CA ILE A 28 -3.15 38.00 18.50
C ILE A 28 -1.74 37.49 18.86
N LEU A 29 -0.71 38.25 18.42
CA LEU A 29 0.73 38.07 18.69
C LEU A 29 1.03 37.37 20.04
N LEU A 30 1.48 36.11 19.94
CA LEU A 30 1.87 35.20 21.04
C LEU A 30 2.84 35.81 22.07
N GLU A 31 3.65 36.81 21.69
CA GLU A 31 4.54 37.52 22.62
C GLU A 31 3.79 38.30 23.71
N GLN A 32 2.55 38.73 23.47
CA GLN A 32 1.77 39.49 24.46
C GLN A 32 1.08 38.60 25.51
N LEU A 33 0.91 37.30 25.25
CA LEU A 33 0.33 36.35 26.20
C LEU A 33 1.38 35.66 27.08
N ALA A 34 2.62 35.50 26.59
CA ALA A 34 3.71 34.89 27.35
C ALA A 34 4.11 35.69 28.61
N SER A 35 3.92 37.01 28.60
CA SER A 35 4.24 37.88 29.75
C SER A 35 3.19 37.85 30.87
N ARG A 36 1.97 37.33 30.62
CA ARG A 36 0.92 37.20 31.64
C ARG A 36 0.83 35.83 32.31
N SER A 37 1.61 34.85 31.85
CA SER A 37 1.64 33.49 32.42
C SER A 37 2.77 33.26 33.44
N ARG A 38 3.51 34.30 33.84
CA ARG A 38 4.46 34.26 34.96
C ARG A 38 3.86 34.95 36.19
N SER A 39 2.69 34.51 36.65
CA SER A 39 2.29 34.78 38.04
C SER A 39 2.56 33.53 38.88
N ALA A 40 3.21 33.77 40.00
CA ALA A 40 3.71 32.78 40.95
C ALA A 40 2.61 32.08 41.77
N ASP A 41 1.38 31.99 41.27
CA ASP A 41 0.20 31.61 42.05
C ASP A 41 -0.32 30.18 41.83
N SER A 42 0.38 29.31 41.10
CA SER A 42 0.02 27.88 41.02
C SER A 42 0.86 26.96 41.91
N ARG A 43 1.58 27.51 42.91
CA ARG A 43 2.08 26.72 44.04
C ARG A 43 0.97 26.24 45.01
N ALA A 44 -0.30 26.50 44.73
CA ALA A 44 -1.43 26.22 45.63
C ALA A 44 -2.42 25.15 45.11
N ALA A 45 -1.92 24.01 44.66
CA ALA A 45 -2.68 22.75 44.68
C ALA A 45 -1.74 21.59 44.99
N ALA A 46 -1.19 21.60 46.21
CA ALA A 46 -0.42 20.49 46.76
C ALA A 46 -1.30 19.23 46.77
N GLY A 47 -1.05 18.32 45.83
CA GLY A 47 -1.76 17.04 45.75
C GLY A 47 -2.17 16.60 44.34
N MET A 48 -2.08 17.47 43.32
CA MET A 48 -2.40 17.07 41.94
C MET A 48 -1.15 16.70 41.13
N SER A 49 -1.09 15.45 40.63
CA SER A 49 -0.02 14.97 39.75
C SER A 49 -0.06 15.70 38.39
N PHE A 50 1.04 15.62 37.61
CA PHE A 50 1.06 16.14 36.24
C PHE A 50 -0.08 15.55 35.38
N LEU A 51 -0.32 14.24 35.51
CA LEU A 51 -1.44 13.55 34.86
C LEU A 51 -2.81 14.12 35.27
N GLN A 52 -3.02 14.42 36.56
CA GLN A 52 -4.27 15.03 37.03
C GLN A 52 -4.46 16.46 36.53
N ARG A 53 -3.37 17.22 36.35
CA ARG A 53 -3.42 18.55 35.71
C ARG A 53 -3.73 18.42 34.24
N LEU A 54 -3.06 17.51 33.53
CA LEU A 54 -3.31 17.23 32.12
C LEU A 54 -4.75 16.77 31.89
N ALA A 55 -5.26 15.79 32.64
CA ALA A 55 -6.64 15.31 32.57
C ALA A 55 -7.68 16.38 32.93
N ARG A 56 -7.40 17.25 33.91
CA ARG A 56 -8.26 18.40 34.25
C ARG A 56 -8.31 19.41 33.11
N ASP A 57 -7.16 19.72 32.52
CA ASP A 57 -7.02 20.70 31.46
C ASP A 57 -7.64 20.17 30.14
N LEU A 58 -7.65 18.84 29.94
CA LEU A 58 -8.40 18.14 28.88
C LEU A 58 -9.93 18.11 29.13
N LYS A 59 -10.40 18.25 30.38
CA LYS A 59 -11.82 18.14 30.76
C LYS A 59 -12.61 19.45 30.59
N SER A 60 -11.96 20.61 30.51
CA SER A 60 -12.66 21.88 30.34
C SER A 60 -13.12 22.05 28.89
N GLN A 61 -14.42 21.87 28.66
CA GLN A 61 -15.12 21.95 27.36
C GLN A 61 -14.98 23.29 26.60
N ASN A 62 -14.18 24.26 27.09
CA ASN A 62 -14.12 25.62 26.57
C ASN A 62 -12.72 26.28 26.58
N SER A 63 -11.61 25.53 26.65
CA SER A 63 -10.27 26.17 26.55
C SER A 63 -9.39 25.58 25.45
N ASP A 64 -9.30 26.33 24.35
CA ASP A 64 -8.10 26.61 23.57
C ASP A 64 -7.11 25.45 23.29
N VAL A 65 -7.24 24.92 22.08
CA VAL A 65 -6.27 24.14 21.27
C VAL A 65 -4.77 24.49 21.52
N PRO A 66 -4.36 25.75 21.75
CA PRO A 66 -2.98 26.11 22.13
C PRO A 66 -2.37 25.36 23.33
N ARG A 67 -3.16 24.88 24.29
CA ARG A 67 -2.64 24.19 25.49
C ARG A 67 -2.32 22.71 25.27
N TYR A 68 -2.88 22.09 24.24
CA TYR A 68 -2.62 20.70 23.85
C TYR A 68 -1.21 20.54 23.26
N VAL A 69 -0.78 21.52 22.46
CA VAL A 69 0.56 21.55 21.84
C VAL A 69 1.67 21.60 22.89
N SER A 70 1.52 22.43 23.92
CA SER A 70 2.51 22.54 25.01
C SER A 70 2.64 21.27 25.87
N ALA A 71 1.61 20.42 25.95
CA ALA A 71 1.69 19.14 26.63
C ALA A 71 2.35 18.07 25.76
N ILE A 72 2.14 18.12 24.44
CA ILE A 72 2.76 17.25 23.45
C ILE A 72 4.28 17.45 23.41
N ASP A 73 4.75 18.70 23.53
CA ASP A 73 6.18 19.04 23.56
C ASP A 73 6.95 18.44 24.75
N HIS A 74 6.26 17.91 25.76
CA HIS A 74 6.85 17.30 26.95
C HIS A 74 6.65 15.77 27.03
N LEU A 75 6.01 15.14 26.04
CA LEU A 75 5.74 13.69 26.07
C LEU A 75 7.03 12.86 26.00
N ASP A 76 8.04 13.33 25.26
CA ASP A 76 9.36 12.70 25.25
C ASP A 76 10.07 12.81 26.63
N GLY A 77 9.58 13.64 27.56
CA GLY A 77 10.10 13.72 28.92
C GLY A 77 9.41 12.78 29.93
N LEU A 78 8.27 12.17 29.57
CA LEU A 78 7.49 11.33 30.48
C LEU A 78 8.08 9.93 30.61
N GLU A 79 7.92 9.32 31.79
CA GLU A 79 8.26 7.91 32.00
C GLU A 79 7.24 6.98 31.31
N ASN A 80 7.63 5.74 30.99
CA ASN A 80 6.76 4.80 30.29
C ASN A 80 5.42 4.57 31.02
N GLY A 81 5.45 4.46 32.36
CA GLY A 81 4.24 4.32 33.16
C GLY A 81 3.29 5.51 33.07
N GLU A 82 3.82 6.73 32.92
CA GLU A 82 3.03 7.94 32.75
C GLU A 82 2.39 8.01 31.35
N LEU A 83 3.12 7.56 30.32
CA LEU A 83 2.60 7.45 28.95
C LEU A 83 1.44 6.44 28.87
N VAL A 84 1.58 5.28 29.53
CA VAL A 84 0.51 4.27 29.64
C VAL A 84 -0.70 4.83 30.39
N ALA A 85 -0.48 5.50 31.52
CA ALA A 85 -1.56 6.12 32.29
C ALA A 85 -2.31 7.18 31.46
N LEU A 86 -1.58 8.04 30.75
CA LEU A 86 -2.16 9.05 29.86
C LEU A 86 -3.02 8.41 28.75
N ALA A 87 -2.53 7.34 28.11
CA ALA A 87 -3.28 6.64 27.07
C ALA A 87 -4.60 6.07 27.61
N ARG A 88 -4.57 5.42 28.76
CA ARG A 88 -5.76 4.85 29.41
C ARG A 88 -6.76 5.93 29.82
N GLU A 89 -6.30 7.02 30.44
CA GLU A 89 -7.14 8.15 30.84
C GLU A 89 -7.78 8.84 29.62
N THR A 90 -7.02 9.00 28.53
CA THR A 90 -7.49 9.59 27.27
C THR A 90 -8.63 8.79 26.66
N ALA A 91 -8.49 7.46 26.61
CA ALA A 91 -9.51 6.57 26.02
C ALA A 91 -10.89 6.71 26.68
N ILE A 92 -10.94 6.89 28.02
CA ILE A 92 -12.19 7.02 28.80
C ILE A 92 -12.63 8.47 29.04
N SER A 93 -11.87 9.44 28.54
CA SER A 93 -12.14 10.85 28.75
C SER A 93 -13.44 11.30 28.04
N SER A 94 -13.89 12.52 28.35
CA SER A 94 -15.00 13.17 27.63
C SER A 94 -14.55 13.92 26.38
N LEU A 95 -13.29 13.78 25.96
CA LEU A 95 -12.74 14.45 24.77
C LEU A 95 -13.48 14.02 23.50
N SER A 96 -13.36 14.83 22.44
CA SER A 96 -13.82 14.43 21.12
C SER A 96 -13.07 13.18 20.65
N PHE A 97 -13.66 12.41 19.74
CA PHE A 97 -13.01 11.22 19.21
C PHE A 97 -11.67 11.57 18.52
N GLU A 98 -11.62 12.66 17.75
CA GLU A 98 -10.43 13.12 17.04
C GLU A 98 -9.29 13.54 17.99
N ASP A 99 -9.62 14.21 19.10
CA ASP A 99 -8.62 14.60 20.10
C ASP A 99 -8.04 13.37 20.81
N ARG A 100 -8.88 12.36 21.09
CA ARG A 100 -8.40 11.09 21.69
C ARG A 100 -7.44 10.37 20.76
N GLU A 101 -7.77 10.25 19.47
CA GLU A 101 -6.90 9.64 18.47
C GLU A 101 -5.54 10.34 18.41
N THR A 102 -5.54 11.68 18.42
CA THR A 102 -4.33 12.50 18.38
C THR A 102 -3.45 12.26 19.61
N ILE A 103 -4.03 12.35 20.82
CA ILE A 103 -3.27 12.17 22.07
C ILE A 103 -2.73 10.74 22.18
N LEU A 104 -3.51 9.73 21.78
CA LEU A 104 -3.04 8.34 21.76
C LEU A 104 -1.86 8.17 20.81
N GLY A 105 -1.92 8.71 19.59
CA GLY A 105 -0.80 8.68 18.65
C GLY A 105 0.47 9.32 19.24
N CYS A 106 0.32 10.47 19.89
CA CYS A 106 1.44 11.17 20.52
C CYS A 106 2.01 10.43 21.74
N ALA A 107 1.17 9.77 22.56
CA ALA A 107 1.64 9.02 23.74
C ALA A 107 2.33 7.71 23.36
N PHE A 108 1.79 7.00 22.35
CA PHE A 108 2.34 5.72 21.92
C PHE A 108 3.60 5.85 21.06
N GLY A 109 3.82 6.97 20.37
CA GLY A 109 5.05 7.23 19.62
C GLY A 109 6.34 7.05 20.44
N PRO A 110 6.57 7.81 21.53
CA PRO A 110 7.74 7.64 22.37
C PRO A 110 7.75 6.32 23.13
N LEU A 111 6.59 5.83 23.58
CA LEU A 111 6.49 4.56 24.31
C LEU A 111 6.96 3.39 23.42
N ALA A 112 6.46 3.31 22.18
CA ALA A 112 6.81 2.27 21.23
C ALA A 112 8.31 2.23 20.89
N ARG A 113 8.97 3.40 20.84
CA ARG A 113 10.42 3.48 20.60
C ARG A 113 11.27 3.00 21.78
N ARG A 114 10.74 3.09 23.01
CA ARG A 114 11.49 2.74 24.23
C ARG A 114 11.22 1.32 24.68
N ASP A 115 9.95 0.93 24.59
CA ASP A 115 9.44 -0.35 25.06
C ASP A 115 8.24 -0.75 24.17
N PRO A 116 8.51 -1.33 22.99
CA PRO A 116 7.47 -1.70 22.04
C PRO A 116 6.53 -2.77 22.60
N GLN A 117 7.03 -3.68 23.45
CA GLN A 117 6.21 -4.68 24.11
C GLN A 117 5.19 -4.03 25.05
N LEU A 118 5.64 -3.13 25.93
CA LEU A 118 4.74 -2.39 26.82
C LEU A 118 3.74 -1.52 26.05
N ALA A 119 4.15 -0.92 24.93
CA ALA A 119 3.25 -0.18 24.05
C ALA A 119 2.12 -1.08 23.50
N LEU A 120 2.46 -2.27 23.01
CA LEU A 120 1.50 -3.22 22.48
C LEU A 120 0.57 -3.76 23.57
N ASP A 121 1.10 -4.07 24.75
CA ASP A 121 0.30 -4.48 25.92
C ASP A 121 -0.70 -3.39 26.31
N ALA A 122 -0.25 -2.13 26.40
CA ALA A 122 -1.11 -1.02 26.75
C ALA A 122 -2.18 -0.73 25.69
N LEU A 123 -1.89 -0.93 24.39
CA LEU A 123 -2.89 -0.84 23.31
C LEU A 123 -3.95 -1.95 23.43
N LEU A 124 -3.55 -3.17 23.79
CA LEU A 124 -4.48 -4.27 24.07
C LEU A 124 -5.34 -4.01 25.30
N GLU A 125 -4.90 -3.21 26.26
CA GLU A 125 -5.65 -2.91 27.49
C GLU A 125 -6.57 -1.68 27.40
N ILE A 126 -6.61 -1.00 26.24
CA ILE A 126 -7.53 0.12 26.04
C ILE A 126 -8.99 -0.34 26.26
N PRO A 127 -9.81 0.39 27.04
CA PRO A 127 -11.18 -0.04 27.32
C PRO A 127 -12.09 -0.12 26.09
N GLU A 128 -13.01 -1.08 26.11
CA GLU A 128 -14.13 -1.14 25.15
C GLU A 128 -15.16 -0.03 25.40
N PRO A 129 -15.94 0.39 24.38
CA PRO A 129 -15.92 -0.06 22.98
C PRO A 129 -14.85 0.64 22.12
N TYR A 130 -14.02 1.51 22.73
CA TYR A 130 -13.10 2.38 22.00
C TYR A 130 -12.01 1.56 21.30
N ARG A 131 -11.42 0.59 21.99
CA ARG A 131 -10.41 -0.34 21.43
C ARG A 131 -10.92 -1.07 20.18
N GLY A 132 -12.15 -1.60 20.21
CA GLY A 132 -12.75 -2.29 19.07
C GLY A 132 -13.05 -1.40 17.86
N LYS A 133 -13.31 -0.10 18.08
CA LYS A 133 -13.80 0.83 17.04
C LYS A 133 -12.75 1.85 16.55
N SER A 134 -11.65 2.07 17.29
CA SER A 134 -10.63 3.09 16.98
C SER A 134 -9.69 2.66 15.86
N PHE A 135 -9.48 3.55 14.87
CA PHE A 135 -8.60 3.27 13.71
C PHE A 135 -7.16 3.54 14.05
N SER A 136 -6.92 4.55 14.88
CA SER A 136 -5.60 4.82 15.38
C SER A 136 -5.12 3.69 16.28
N VAL A 137 -5.96 3.10 17.13
CA VAL A 137 -5.52 1.97 17.97
C VAL A 137 -5.07 0.79 17.10
N GLU A 138 -5.87 0.39 16.12
CA GLU A 138 -5.51 -0.70 15.21
C GLU A 138 -4.25 -0.37 14.37
N SER A 139 -4.15 0.86 13.85
CA SER A 139 -2.99 1.31 13.07
C SER A 139 -1.73 1.42 13.92
N LEU A 140 -1.84 1.86 15.18
CA LEU A 140 -0.75 1.91 16.15
C LEU A 140 -0.28 0.50 16.48
N MET A 141 -1.20 -0.45 16.74
CA MET A 141 -0.79 -1.84 16.98
C MET A 141 -0.04 -2.42 15.78
N GLN A 142 -0.53 -2.20 14.56
CA GLN A 142 0.16 -2.62 13.33
C GLN A 142 1.55 -1.98 13.19
N GLY A 143 1.65 -0.66 13.39
CA GLY A 143 2.90 0.08 13.26
C GLY A 143 3.95 -0.31 14.31
N VAL A 144 3.53 -0.46 15.58
CA VAL A 144 4.42 -0.86 16.67
C VAL A 144 4.86 -2.32 16.49
N LEU A 145 3.96 -3.22 16.13
CA LEU A 145 4.31 -4.63 15.92
C LEU A 145 5.28 -4.79 14.75
N ARG A 146 5.08 -4.04 13.67
CA ARG A 146 6.01 -4.03 12.53
C ARG A 146 7.40 -3.54 12.95
N ALA A 147 7.48 -2.36 13.58
CA ALA A 147 8.76 -1.82 14.03
C ALA A 147 9.46 -2.75 15.04
N TYR A 148 8.69 -3.39 15.93
CA TYR A 148 9.24 -4.36 16.87
C TYR A 148 9.76 -5.62 16.16
N ALA A 149 9.06 -6.08 15.12
CA ALA A 149 9.51 -7.21 14.32
C ALA A 149 10.78 -6.89 13.52
N ASP A 150 10.94 -5.66 13.05
CA ASP A 150 12.14 -5.19 12.34
C ASP A 150 13.36 -5.12 13.29
N GLU A 151 13.16 -4.79 14.57
CA GLU A 151 14.25 -4.70 15.55
C GLU A 151 14.56 -6.03 16.26
N ASN A 152 13.52 -6.83 16.58
CA ASN A 152 13.63 -8.10 17.29
C ASN A 152 12.47 -9.03 16.91
N SER A 153 12.57 -9.65 15.74
CA SER A 153 11.54 -10.52 15.16
C SER A 153 11.12 -11.64 16.10
N ALA A 154 12.07 -12.28 16.80
CA ALA A 154 11.79 -13.37 17.72
C ALA A 154 10.92 -12.94 18.91
N ALA A 155 11.21 -11.78 19.52
CA ALA A 155 10.44 -11.27 20.64
C ALA A 155 9.04 -10.76 20.19
N ALA A 156 8.95 -10.12 19.03
CA ALA A 156 7.67 -9.72 18.43
C ALA A 156 6.77 -10.92 18.12
N LEU A 157 7.34 -12.01 17.60
CA LEU A 157 6.62 -13.25 17.34
C LEU A 157 6.16 -13.93 18.63
N ALA A 158 7.00 -13.96 19.67
CA ALA A 158 6.62 -14.49 20.98
C ALA A 158 5.44 -13.71 21.55
N TRP A 159 5.54 -12.37 21.57
CA TRP A 159 4.46 -11.50 22.02
C TRP A 159 3.16 -11.75 21.26
N PHE A 160 3.21 -11.80 19.92
CA PHE A 160 2.03 -12.02 19.09
C PHE A 160 1.38 -13.38 19.38
N THR A 161 2.20 -14.42 19.58
CA THR A 161 1.75 -15.78 19.87
C THR A 161 1.07 -15.85 21.23
N ASP A 162 1.64 -15.20 22.26
CA ASP A 162 1.10 -15.19 23.61
C ASP A 162 -0.25 -14.43 23.71
N HIS A 163 -0.48 -13.47 22.81
CA HIS A 163 -1.65 -12.59 22.83
C HIS A 163 -2.70 -12.88 21.75
N ILE A 164 -2.52 -13.91 20.92
CA ILE A 164 -3.40 -14.18 19.78
C ILE A 164 -4.86 -14.39 20.18
N GLU A 165 -5.11 -15.10 21.28
CA GLU A 165 -6.48 -15.35 21.78
C GLU A 165 -7.13 -14.07 22.29
N LEU A 166 -6.36 -13.18 22.94
CA LEU A 166 -6.85 -11.87 23.35
C LEU A 166 -7.20 -11.02 22.12
N ILE A 167 -6.34 -10.99 21.10
CA ILE A 167 -6.57 -10.27 19.84
C ILE A 167 -7.88 -10.73 19.17
N ARG A 168 -8.11 -12.05 19.12
CA ARG A 168 -9.32 -12.66 18.56
C ARG A 168 -10.59 -12.30 19.35
N SER A 169 -10.47 -12.11 20.65
CA SER A 169 -11.61 -11.76 21.51
C SER A 169 -12.10 -10.31 21.35
N ILE A 170 -11.28 -9.41 20.79
CA ILE A 170 -11.64 -8.01 20.59
C ILE A 170 -12.64 -7.91 19.43
N PRO A 171 -13.85 -7.38 19.64
CA PRO A 171 -14.84 -7.24 18.58
C PRO A 171 -14.27 -6.54 17.35
N GLY A 172 -14.54 -7.12 16.18
CA GLY A 172 -14.30 -6.47 14.90
C GLY A 172 -15.23 -5.27 14.72
N ARG A 173 -14.86 -4.38 13.81
CA ARG A 173 -15.78 -3.31 13.37
C ARG A 173 -16.90 -3.90 12.54
N GLU A 174 -18.08 -3.33 12.69
CA GLU A 174 -19.17 -3.54 11.72
C GLU A 174 -18.61 -3.26 10.31
N ASN A 175 -18.73 -4.24 9.40
CA ASN A 175 -18.21 -4.26 8.02
C ASN A 175 -16.76 -4.72 7.79
N HIS A 176 -15.96 -4.96 8.83
CA HIS A 176 -14.67 -5.62 8.66
C HIS A 176 -14.87 -7.11 8.96
N GLY A 177 -14.49 -7.98 8.00
CA GLY A 177 -14.72 -9.42 8.10
C GLY A 177 -14.16 -10.03 9.39
N GLU A 178 -14.64 -11.23 9.73
CA GLU A 178 -14.15 -11.98 10.88
C GLU A 178 -12.61 -12.07 10.85
N ASN A 179 -11.96 -11.83 11.99
CA ASN A 179 -10.50 -11.85 12.16
C ASN A 179 -9.70 -10.78 11.38
N SER A 180 -10.32 -9.69 10.91
CA SER A 180 -9.61 -8.59 10.22
C SER A 180 -8.38 -8.10 10.99
N ARG A 181 -8.51 -7.88 12.31
CA ARG A 181 -7.40 -7.39 13.16
C ARG A 181 -6.26 -8.38 13.26
N GLU A 182 -6.57 -9.66 13.48
CA GLU A 182 -5.54 -10.72 13.49
C GLU A 182 -4.80 -10.75 12.16
N ASN A 183 -5.51 -10.74 11.04
CA ASN A 183 -4.91 -10.79 9.71
C ASN A 183 -3.97 -9.60 9.46
N SER A 184 -4.40 -8.38 9.84
CA SER A 184 -3.56 -7.20 9.71
C SER A 184 -2.32 -7.25 10.61
N LEU A 185 -2.44 -7.76 11.84
CA LEU A 185 -1.28 -7.92 12.73
C LEU A 185 -0.32 -9.02 12.25
N ARG A 186 -0.83 -10.12 11.67
CA ARG A 186 0.01 -11.13 10.99
C ARG A 186 0.80 -10.52 9.84
N GLN A 187 0.15 -9.67 9.04
CA GLN A 187 0.81 -8.95 7.96
C GLN A 187 1.90 -8.02 8.50
N SER A 188 1.61 -7.20 9.52
CA SER A 188 2.60 -6.32 10.17
C SER A 188 3.79 -7.09 10.76
N LEU A 189 3.53 -8.22 11.43
CA LEU A 189 4.58 -9.07 11.98
C LEU A 189 5.47 -9.66 10.87
N ALA A 190 4.87 -10.10 9.77
CA ALA A 190 5.60 -10.75 8.68
C ALA A 190 6.62 -9.83 7.98
N TYR A 191 6.45 -8.50 8.02
CA TYR A 191 7.43 -7.56 7.46
C TYR A 191 8.84 -7.83 8.00
N GLY A 192 8.99 -7.97 9.31
CA GLY A 192 10.29 -8.21 9.96
C GLY A 192 10.85 -9.63 9.79
N PHE A 193 10.20 -10.49 9.00
CA PHE A 193 10.66 -11.84 8.69
C PHE A 193 10.89 -12.07 7.19
N ILE A 194 10.33 -11.25 6.31
CA ILE A 194 10.38 -11.51 4.86
C ILE A 194 11.82 -11.63 4.36
N GLU A 195 12.73 -10.79 4.86
CA GLU A 195 14.12 -10.76 4.41
C GLU A 195 14.99 -11.80 5.12
N ASP A 196 14.87 -11.92 6.45
CA ASP A 196 15.76 -12.72 7.28
C ASP A 196 15.33 -14.19 7.45
N ASP A 197 14.02 -14.47 7.47
CA ASP A 197 13.45 -15.81 7.62
C ASP A 197 12.11 -15.93 6.83
N PRO A 198 12.18 -16.05 5.50
CA PRO A 198 11.00 -16.11 4.64
C PRO A 198 10.12 -17.32 4.96
N GLU A 199 10.68 -18.42 5.47
CA GLU A 199 9.88 -19.57 5.90
C GLU A 199 8.98 -19.22 7.09
N GLN A 200 9.50 -18.46 8.06
CA GLN A 200 8.72 -17.97 9.19
C GLN A 200 7.65 -16.96 8.74
N ALA A 201 7.97 -16.06 7.81
CA ALA A 201 6.97 -15.17 7.20
C ALA A 201 5.83 -15.97 6.55
N VAL A 202 6.14 -17.03 5.80
CA VAL A 202 5.15 -17.97 5.25
C VAL A 202 4.31 -18.61 6.36
N ARG A 203 4.92 -19.09 7.46
CA ARG A 203 4.17 -19.67 8.59
C ARG A 203 3.20 -18.66 9.24
N ILE A 204 3.63 -17.41 9.41
CA ILE A 204 2.84 -16.33 10.01
C ILE A 204 1.64 -15.98 9.12
N LEU A 205 1.87 -15.87 7.81
CA LEU A 205 0.89 -15.41 6.82
C LEU A 205 -0.04 -16.50 6.30
N ARG A 206 0.29 -17.79 6.47
CA ARG A 206 -0.52 -18.91 5.98
C ARG A 206 -2.01 -18.88 6.37
N PRO A 207 -2.40 -18.41 7.58
CA PRO A 207 -3.81 -18.30 7.94
C PRO A 207 -4.56 -17.13 7.26
N VAL A 208 -3.84 -16.19 6.63
CA VAL A 208 -4.43 -14.99 6.03
C VAL A 208 -5.13 -15.36 4.70
N PRO A 209 -6.37 -14.91 4.46
CA PRO A 209 -7.08 -15.15 3.21
C PRO A 209 -6.32 -14.67 1.98
N LYS A 210 -6.36 -15.46 0.90
CA LYS A 210 -5.67 -15.18 -0.38
C LYS A 210 -5.88 -13.75 -0.91
N GLY A 211 -7.11 -13.24 -0.86
CA GLY A 211 -7.40 -11.87 -1.33
C GLY A 211 -6.64 -10.80 -0.54
N LEU A 212 -6.47 -11.01 0.77
CA LEU A 212 -5.68 -10.11 1.64
C LEU A 212 -4.18 -10.31 1.44
N LEU A 213 -3.72 -11.53 1.13
CA LEU A 213 -2.33 -11.79 0.78
C LEU A 213 -1.92 -11.04 -0.50
N LEU A 214 -2.75 -11.06 -1.54
CA LEU A 214 -2.48 -10.33 -2.78
C LEU A 214 -2.39 -8.81 -2.53
N LEU A 215 -3.30 -8.26 -1.72
CA LEU A 215 -3.25 -6.85 -1.33
C LEU A 215 -1.99 -6.54 -0.52
N PHE A 216 -1.60 -7.42 0.41
CA PHE A 216 -0.38 -7.29 1.20
C PHE A 216 0.86 -7.24 0.31
N PHE A 217 1.01 -8.18 -0.64
CA PHE A 217 2.14 -8.19 -1.56
C PHE A 217 2.21 -6.93 -2.44
N GLN A 218 1.07 -6.42 -2.87
CA GLN A 218 0.98 -5.15 -3.60
C GLN A 218 1.42 -3.97 -2.73
N GLN A 219 0.92 -3.89 -1.48
CA GLN A 219 1.26 -2.83 -0.53
C GLN A 219 2.73 -2.85 -0.12
N TYR A 220 3.30 -4.04 0.08
CA TYR A 220 4.72 -4.24 0.42
C TYR A 220 5.65 -3.68 -0.68
N VAL A 221 5.31 -3.90 -1.95
CA VAL A 221 6.04 -3.32 -3.08
C VAL A 221 5.82 -1.79 -3.13
N GLN A 222 4.58 -1.34 -2.95
CA GLN A 222 4.22 0.09 -3.02
C GLN A 222 4.82 0.94 -1.91
N SER A 223 5.11 0.37 -0.74
CA SER A 223 5.83 1.08 0.34
C SER A 223 7.29 1.37 -0.02
N ARG A 224 7.79 0.82 -1.14
CA ARG A 224 9.15 1.02 -1.66
C ARG A 224 10.20 0.73 -0.58
N GLU A 225 10.03 -0.39 0.12
CA GLU A 225 11.01 -0.82 1.12
C GLU A 225 12.41 -0.80 0.48
N PRO A 226 13.38 -0.03 1.04
CA PRO A 226 14.70 0.10 0.44
C PRO A 226 15.38 -1.24 0.20
N SER A 227 15.16 -2.19 1.12
CA SER A 227 15.67 -3.56 1.08
C SER A 227 15.21 -4.34 -0.15
N LEU A 228 13.99 -4.13 -0.66
CA LEU A 228 13.51 -4.80 -1.87
C LEU A 228 14.34 -4.48 -3.11
N ARG A 229 14.95 -3.28 -3.18
CA ARG A 229 15.83 -2.91 -4.30
C ARG A 229 17.15 -3.65 -4.25
N GLU A 230 17.63 -3.94 -3.05
CA GLU A 230 18.92 -4.57 -2.82
C GLU A 230 18.80 -6.09 -2.92
N ASN A 231 17.75 -6.65 -2.32
CA ASN A 231 17.49 -8.08 -2.31
C ASN A 231 15.98 -8.38 -2.19
N ALA A 232 15.35 -8.81 -3.29
CA ALA A 232 13.95 -9.22 -3.32
C ALA A 232 13.73 -10.73 -3.07
N GLN A 233 14.79 -11.51 -2.79
CA GLN A 233 14.71 -12.97 -2.72
C GLN A 233 13.72 -13.44 -1.65
N GLY A 234 13.76 -12.84 -0.46
CA GLY A 234 12.83 -13.15 0.62
C GLY A 234 11.36 -12.92 0.25
N TYR A 235 11.07 -11.80 -0.44
CA TYR A 235 9.73 -11.51 -0.97
C TYR A 235 9.27 -12.56 -1.99
N ILE A 236 10.16 -12.94 -2.92
CA ILE A 236 9.90 -13.95 -3.95
C ILE A 236 9.57 -15.30 -3.30
N ASP A 237 10.35 -15.72 -2.31
CA ASP A 237 10.16 -16.99 -1.62
C ASP A 237 8.85 -17.02 -0.81
N VAL A 238 8.50 -15.90 -0.18
CA VAL A 238 7.22 -15.78 0.54
C VAL A 238 6.03 -15.82 -0.43
N ALA A 239 6.10 -15.13 -1.57
CA ALA A 239 5.07 -15.19 -2.61
C ALA A 239 4.87 -16.62 -3.13
N ARG A 240 5.96 -17.32 -3.47
CA ARG A 240 5.96 -18.72 -3.91
C ARG A 240 5.43 -19.68 -2.84
N GLY A 241 5.71 -19.41 -1.57
CA GLY A 241 5.30 -20.25 -0.44
C GLY A 241 3.82 -20.12 -0.05
N LEU A 242 3.16 -19.04 -0.46
CA LEU A 242 1.78 -18.72 -0.05
C LEU A 242 0.76 -18.75 -1.20
N LEU A 243 1.19 -18.49 -2.43
CA LEU A 243 0.31 -18.35 -3.58
C LEU A 243 0.53 -19.49 -4.59
N PRO A 244 -0.52 -19.93 -5.32
CA PRO A 244 -0.32 -20.76 -6.49
C PRO A 244 0.53 -20.03 -7.54
N GLU A 245 1.18 -20.79 -8.43
CA GLU A 245 2.21 -20.28 -9.34
C GLU A 245 1.78 -19.05 -10.14
N HIS A 246 0.56 -19.04 -10.69
CA HIS A 246 0.05 -17.93 -11.48
C HIS A 246 -0.07 -16.65 -10.62
N GLU A 247 -0.65 -16.74 -9.43
CA GLU A 247 -0.82 -15.60 -8.53
C GLU A 247 0.48 -15.15 -7.86
N ALA A 248 1.40 -16.09 -7.59
CA ALA A 248 2.76 -15.75 -7.18
C ALA A 248 3.44 -14.93 -8.28
N GLY A 249 3.29 -15.34 -9.55
CA GLY A 249 3.75 -14.58 -10.71
C GLY A 249 3.19 -13.15 -10.72
N LEU A 250 1.88 -12.98 -10.53
CA LEU A 250 1.26 -11.65 -10.47
C LEU A 250 1.82 -10.78 -9.34
N ALA A 251 2.00 -11.34 -8.13
CA ALA A 251 2.59 -10.62 -7.01
C ALA A 251 4.04 -10.20 -7.32
N ILE A 252 4.85 -11.14 -7.81
CA ILE A 252 6.26 -10.92 -8.18
C ILE A 252 6.40 -9.91 -9.33
N GLY A 253 5.48 -9.91 -10.29
CA GLY A 253 5.45 -8.94 -11.39
C GLY A 253 5.45 -7.48 -10.91
N HIS A 254 4.85 -7.21 -9.75
CA HIS A 254 4.84 -5.86 -9.16
C HIS A 254 6.21 -5.38 -8.67
N LEU A 255 7.20 -6.26 -8.43
CA LEU A 255 8.56 -5.87 -8.02
C LEU A 255 9.17 -4.85 -8.98
N ILE A 256 8.76 -4.92 -10.26
CA ILE A 256 9.20 -3.98 -11.28
C ILE A 256 9.06 -2.54 -10.78
N HIS A 257 7.92 -2.15 -10.20
CA HIS A 257 7.62 -0.79 -9.75
C HIS A 257 8.63 -0.21 -8.75
N VAL A 258 9.36 -1.06 -8.00
CA VAL A 258 10.35 -0.61 -7.01
C VAL A 258 11.65 -0.17 -7.69
N HIS A 259 12.03 -0.81 -8.81
CA HIS A 259 13.25 -0.55 -9.57
C HIS A 259 13.12 0.62 -10.57
N TRP A 260 11.89 1.10 -10.82
CA TRP A 260 11.63 2.20 -11.75
C TRP A 260 11.93 3.60 -11.23
N VAL A 261 12.25 3.75 -9.94
CA VAL A 261 12.66 5.06 -9.38
C VAL A 261 14.00 5.53 -9.96
N ASP A 262 14.81 4.60 -10.49
CA ASP A 262 16.10 4.87 -11.13
C ASP A 262 15.98 4.92 -12.67
N TRP A 263 14.83 5.35 -13.19
CA TRP A 263 14.58 5.42 -14.64
C TRP A 263 15.59 6.31 -15.35
N ASP A 264 16.31 5.68 -16.29
CA ASP A 264 17.20 6.33 -17.23
C ASP A 264 16.58 6.26 -18.63
N GLU A 265 16.23 7.41 -19.19
CA GLU A 265 15.67 7.51 -20.55
C GLU A 265 16.62 6.93 -21.63
N SER A 266 17.92 6.88 -21.34
CA SER A 266 18.93 6.32 -22.25
C SER A 266 19.04 4.80 -22.19
N ALA A 267 18.64 4.18 -21.08
CA ALA A 267 18.68 2.73 -20.87
C ALA A 267 17.37 2.23 -20.25
N PRO A 268 16.23 2.44 -20.94
CA PRO A 268 14.96 2.34 -20.26
C PRO A 268 14.61 0.88 -19.91
N LEU A 269 15.14 -0.13 -20.60
CA LEU A 269 14.89 -1.54 -20.28
C LEU A 269 15.79 -2.08 -19.15
N ALA A 270 16.82 -1.32 -18.74
CA ALA A 270 17.82 -1.75 -17.78
C ALA A 270 17.23 -2.15 -16.41
N PRO A 271 16.20 -1.48 -15.84
CA PRO A 271 15.60 -1.93 -14.59
C PRO A 271 14.98 -3.33 -14.68
N THR A 272 14.32 -3.64 -15.80
CA THR A 272 13.69 -4.94 -16.04
C THR A 272 14.74 -6.02 -16.26
N GLU A 273 15.76 -5.74 -17.08
CA GLU A 273 16.88 -6.65 -17.34
C GLU A 273 17.64 -6.95 -16.06
N LYS A 274 18.01 -5.92 -15.30
CA LYS A 274 18.71 -6.08 -14.01
C LYS A 274 17.91 -6.92 -13.02
N LEU A 275 16.59 -6.72 -12.94
CA LEU A 275 15.74 -7.55 -12.10
C LEU A 275 15.80 -9.03 -12.53
N LEU A 276 15.61 -9.29 -13.83
CA LEU A 276 15.64 -10.65 -14.40
C LEU A 276 17.02 -11.32 -14.34
N GLU A 277 18.10 -10.54 -14.31
CA GLU A 277 19.48 -11.04 -14.14
C GLU A 277 19.83 -11.34 -12.68
N ASN A 278 19.27 -10.58 -11.73
CA ASN A 278 19.62 -10.69 -10.31
C ASN A 278 18.94 -11.86 -9.60
N PHE A 279 17.83 -12.38 -10.12
CA PHE A 279 17.05 -13.42 -9.46
C PHE A 279 16.62 -14.52 -10.43
N GLU A 280 16.55 -15.75 -9.93
CA GLU A 280 16.03 -16.87 -10.70
C GLU A 280 14.49 -16.86 -10.69
N PHE A 281 13.89 -16.54 -11.84
CA PHE A 281 12.44 -16.54 -12.03
C PHE A 281 11.95 -17.77 -12.82
N ARG A 282 10.76 -18.26 -12.45
CA ARG A 282 10.02 -19.28 -13.20
C ARG A 282 9.34 -18.65 -14.41
N GLY A 283 8.95 -19.47 -15.39
CA GLY A 283 8.36 -18.98 -16.64
C GLY A 283 7.14 -18.06 -16.44
N ALA A 284 6.25 -18.38 -15.51
CA ALA A 284 5.09 -17.53 -15.19
C ALA A 284 5.48 -16.21 -14.50
N GLU A 285 6.54 -16.20 -13.71
CA GLU A 285 7.04 -15.03 -12.99
C GLU A 285 7.77 -14.09 -13.96
N THR A 286 8.62 -14.62 -14.84
CA THR A 286 9.24 -13.85 -15.94
C THR A 286 8.18 -13.20 -16.82
N GLU A 287 7.16 -13.96 -17.21
CA GLU A 287 6.05 -13.44 -18.02
C GLU A 287 5.30 -12.31 -17.30
N ALA A 288 5.03 -12.45 -16.00
CA ALA A 288 4.37 -11.41 -15.20
C ALA A 288 5.23 -10.15 -15.02
N ILE A 289 6.54 -10.29 -14.80
CA ILE A 289 7.49 -9.16 -14.72
C ILE A 289 7.52 -8.40 -16.05
N LEU A 290 7.65 -9.12 -17.16
CA LEU A 290 7.63 -8.52 -18.50
C LEU A 290 6.29 -7.83 -18.74
N ARG A 291 5.17 -8.49 -18.41
CA ARG A 291 3.84 -7.91 -18.52
C ARG A 291 3.71 -6.59 -17.76
N SER A 292 4.01 -6.59 -16.45
CA SER A 292 3.92 -5.38 -15.61
C SER A 292 4.89 -4.29 -16.07
N SER A 293 6.09 -4.66 -16.55
CA SER A 293 7.04 -3.73 -17.16
C SER A 293 6.47 -3.07 -18.42
N GLY A 294 5.85 -3.84 -19.31
CA GLY A 294 5.28 -3.34 -20.56
C GLY A 294 4.06 -2.46 -20.31
N GLU A 295 3.15 -2.91 -19.45
CA GLU A 295 1.93 -2.17 -19.06
C GLU A 295 2.27 -0.77 -18.54
N TRP A 296 3.19 -0.67 -17.58
CA TRP A 296 3.57 0.60 -16.98
C TRP A 296 4.21 1.55 -17.99
N ARG A 297 5.07 1.04 -18.87
CA ARG A 297 5.74 1.85 -19.91
C ARG A 297 4.79 2.38 -20.96
N LEU A 298 3.95 1.50 -21.49
CA LEU A 298 2.97 1.90 -22.49
C LEU A 298 1.96 2.86 -21.89
N GLN A 299 1.60 2.69 -20.62
CA GLN A 299 0.79 3.67 -19.91
C GLN A 299 1.49 5.03 -19.83
N SER A 300 2.77 5.10 -19.44
CA SER A 300 3.52 6.36 -19.42
C SER A 300 3.61 7.01 -20.81
N ALA A 301 3.97 6.23 -21.84
CA ALA A 301 4.06 6.70 -23.22
C ALA A 301 2.70 7.13 -23.80
N SER A 302 1.59 6.57 -23.28
CA SER A 302 0.23 6.91 -23.71
C SER A 302 -0.15 8.37 -23.43
N TYR A 303 0.55 9.03 -22.50
CA TYR A 303 0.36 10.44 -22.16
C TYR A 303 1.21 11.39 -23.01
N GLU A 304 2.15 10.88 -23.81
CA GLU A 304 3.08 11.68 -24.60
C GLU A 304 2.62 11.85 -26.05
N SER A 305 2.65 10.78 -26.85
CA SER A 305 2.23 10.81 -28.25
C SER A 305 2.05 9.39 -28.84
N ALA A 306 1.35 9.30 -29.97
CA ALA A 306 1.20 8.05 -30.72
C ALA A 306 2.55 7.48 -31.18
N ASP A 307 3.46 8.34 -31.64
CA ASP A 307 4.78 7.94 -32.12
C ASP A 307 5.64 7.41 -30.97
N GLN A 308 5.61 8.08 -29.80
CA GLN A 308 6.31 7.60 -28.61
C GLN A 308 5.73 6.27 -28.12
N PHE A 309 4.41 6.13 -28.09
CA PHE A 309 3.75 4.87 -27.72
C PHE A 309 4.19 3.72 -28.63
N LYS A 310 4.20 3.95 -29.95
CA LYS A 310 4.67 2.95 -30.92
C LYS A 310 6.16 2.65 -30.76
N ALA A 311 7.00 3.66 -30.55
CA ALA A 311 8.43 3.46 -30.35
C ALA A 311 8.73 2.65 -29.08
N GLU A 312 8.07 2.96 -27.97
CA GLU A 312 8.19 2.22 -26.71
C GLU A 312 7.68 0.79 -26.83
N PHE A 313 6.57 0.57 -27.55
CA PHE A 313 6.09 -0.78 -27.85
C PHE A 313 7.12 -1.61 -28.63
N LEU A 314 7.74 -1.04 -29.67
CA LEU A 314 8.76 -1.73 -30.46
C LEU A 314 10.01 -2.04 -29.65
N ARG A 315 10.48 -1.08 -28.84
CA ARG A 315 11.60 -1.30 -27.91
C ARG A 315 11.30 -2.45 -26.94
N PHE A 316 10.12 -2.43 -26.35
CA PHE A 316 9.70 -3.45 -25.40
C PHE A 316 9.54 -4.82 -26.07
N ARG A 317 9.09 -4.89 -27.33
CA ARG A 317 9.02 -6.16 -28.06
C ARG A 317 10.39 -6.82 -28.21
N THR A 318 11.44 -6.05 -28.54
CA THR A 318 12.81 -6.59 -28.60
C THR A 318 13.22 -7.22 -27.27
N LEU A 319 12.80 -6.64 -26.14
CA LEU A 319 13.00 -7.25 -24.83
C LEU A 319 12.23 -8.58 -24.70
N LEU A 320 10.97 -8.61 -25.11
CA LEU A 320 10.17 -9.84 -25.09
C LEU A 320 10.83 -10.97 -25.88
N GLU A 321 11.41 -10.68 -27.05
CA GLU A 321 12.11 -11.67 -27.89
C GLU A 321 13.36 -12.26 -27.20
N THR A 322 14.02 -11.48 -26.35
CA THR A 322 15.19 -11.94 -25.57
C THR A 322 14.80 -12.99 -24.53
N TYR A 323 13.65 -12.81 -23.87
CA TYR A 323 13.23 -13.63 -22.73
C TYR A 323 12.15 -14.67 -23.06
N LEU A 324 11.40 -14.48 -24.13
CA LEU A 324 10.35 -15.37 -24.61
C LEU A 324 10.61 -15.69 -26.08
N ARG A 325 10.73 -16.99 -26.41
CA ARG A 325 10.90 -17.43 -27.81
C ARG A 325 9.58 -17.68 -28.52
N ASP A 326 8.66 -18.39 -27.86
CA ASP A 326 7.45 -18.91 -28.51
C ASP A 326 6.17 -18.17 -28.11
N ARG A 327 6.26 -17.17 -27.22
CA ARG A 327 5.11 -16.46 -26.63
C ARG A 327 5.20 -14.93 -26.72
N THR A 328 6.18 -14.42 -27.47
CA THR A 328 6.45 -12.99 -27.65
C THR A 328 5.21 -12.25 -28.16
N ASP A 329 4.63 -12.74 -29.26
CA ASP A 329 3.49 -12.10 -29.91
C ASP A 329 2.26 -12.13 -28.99
N HIS A 330 1.93 -13.30 -28.44
CA HIS A 330 0.84 -13.45 -27.49
C HIS A 330 0.94 -12.46 -26.32
N LEU A 331 2.11 -12.37 -25.67
CA LEU A 331 2.30 -11.47 -24.55
C LEU A 331 2.27 -10.00 -24.97
N ALA A 332 2.87 -9.66 -26.12
CA ALA A 332 2.81 -8.30 -26.67
C ALA A 332 1.35 -7.87 -26.90
N GLY A 333 0.51 -8.77 -27.40
CA GLY A 333 -0.93 -8.59 -27.53
C GLY A 333 -1.65 -8.33 -26.20
N ARG A 334 -1.35 -9.15 -25.18
CA ARG A 334 -1.92 -8.99 -23.83
C ARG A 334 -1.53 -7.64 -23.20
N ILE A 335 -0.27 -7.24 -23.36
CA ILE A 335 0.24 -5.96 -22.84
C ILE A 335 -0.43 -4.77 -23.55
N LEU A 336 -0.62 -4.86 -24.87
CA LEU A 336 -1.39 -3.86 -25.62
C LEU A 336 -2.80 -3.72 -25.07
N PHE A 337 -3.50 -4.83 -24.81
CA PHE A 337 -4.82 -4.80 -24.16
C PHE A 337 -4.77 -4.13 -22.79
N SER A 338 -3.86 -4.55 -21.92
CA SER A 338 -3.75 -4.00 -20.55
C SER A 338 -3.31 -2.54 -20.52
N SER A 339 -2.68 -2.03 -21.58
CA SER A 339 -2.32 -0.61 -21.74
C SER A 339 -3.45 0.26 -22.29
N ILE A 340 -4.59 -0.32 -22.71
CA ILE A 340 -5.73 0.48 -23.20
C ILE A 340 -6.25 1.36 -22.07
N SER A 341 -6.37 2.64 -22.38
CA SER A 341 -7.01 3.67 -21.58
C SER A 341 -7.95 4.50 -22.46
N ALA A 342 -8.60 5.51 -21.88
CA ALA A 342 -9.47 6.41 -22.64
C ALA A 342 -8.71 7.23 -23.71
N THR A 343 -7.40 7.40 -23.60
CA THR A 343 -6.62 8.34 -24.43
C THR A 343 -5.88 7.68 -25.60
N ASN A 344 -5.64 6.37 -25.55
CA ASN A 344 -4.83 5.65 -26.54
C ASN A 344 -5.49 4.45 -27.26
N PRO A 345 -6.83 4.30 -27.32
CA PRO A 345 -7.42 3.09 -27.91
C PRO A 345 -7.16 3.01 -29.43
N GLU A 346 -7.06 4.16 -30.09
CA GLU A 346 -6.72 4.30 -31.52
C GLU A 346 -5.29 3.84 -31.84
N TRP A 347 -4.35 4.07 -30.92
CA TRP A 347 -2.95 3.75 -31.12
C TRP A 347 -2.73 2.24 -31.00
N VAL A 348 -3.39 1.61 -30.03
CA VAL A 348 -3.43 0.16 -29.89
C VAL A 348 -4.06 -0.49 -31.12
N ALA A 349 -5.18 0.05 -31.62
CA ALA A 349 -5.80 -0.42 -32.86
C ALA A 349 -4.84 -0.35 -34.05
N GLY A 350 -4.14 0.78 -34.20
CA GLY A 350 -3.15 0.99 -35.26
C GLY A 350 -2.01 -0.02 -35.20
N ILE A 351 -1.45 -0.29 -34.01
CA ILE A 351 -0.38 -1.29 -33.84
C ILE A 351 -0.84 -2.69 -34.24
N LEU A 352 -2.05 -3.09 -33.83
CA LEU A 352 -2.58 -4.43 -34.14
C LEU A 352 -3.04 -4.57 -35.60
N ALA A 353 -3.53 -3.48 -36.22
CA ALA A 353 -3.85 -3.46 -37.64
C ALA A 353 -2.58 -3.53 -38.50
N ASP A 354 -1.53 -2.78 -38.12
CA ASP A 354 -0.24 -2.72 -38.80
C ASP A 354 0.72 -3.84 -38.38
N ARG A 355 0.26 -4.81 -37.57
CA ARG A 355 1.09 -5.83 -36.87
C ARG A 355 2.13 -6.49 -37.77
N LYS A 356 1.77 -6.88 -38.99
CA LYS A 356 2.67 -7.54 -39.95
C LYS A 356 3.84 -6.63 -40.37
N SER A 357 3.58 -5.33 -40.55
CA SER A 357 4.60 -4.36 -40.96
C SER A 357 5.64 -4.09 -39.88
N ILE A 358 5.26 -4.26 -38.61
CA ILE A 358 6.15 -4.12 -37.48
C ILE A 358 6.76 -5.44 -37.04
N GLY A 359 6.34 -6.59 -37.58
CA GLY A 359 6.90 -7.91 -37.29
C GLY A 359 6.16 -8.73 -36.23
N LEU A 360 4.90 -8.38 -35.93
CA LEU A 360 3.99 -9.17 -35.10
C LEU A 360 3.10 -10.08 -35.98
N GLY A 361 2.88 -11.31 -35.52
CA GLY A 361 1.94 -12.26 -36.10
C GLY A 361 0.50 -12.14 -35.56
N ASP A 362 -0.37 -13.02 -36.05
CA ASP A 362 -1.77 -13.08 -35.63
C ASP A 362 -1.95 -13.53 -34.17
N ASP A 363 -0.94 -14.18 -33.59
CA ASP A 363 -0.93 -14.55 -32.17
C ASP A 363 -0.93 -13.33 -31.23
N ALA A 364 -0.46 -12.16 -31.69
CA ALA A 364 -0.62 -10.91 -30.95
C ALA A 364 -2.10 -10.48 -30.86
N VAL A 365 -2.90 -10.77 -31.89
CA VAL A 365 -4.35 -10.53 -31.82
C VAL A 365 -5.02 -11.53 -30.89
N ALA A 366 -4.59 -12.80 -30.92
CA ALA A 366 -5.08 -13.81 -29.98
C ALA A 366 -4.78 -13.43 -28.52
N GLY A 367 -3.57 -12.95 -28.22
CA GLY A 367 -3.20 -12.46 -26.90
C GLY A 367 -3.99 -11.24 -26.45
N PHE A 368 -4.22 -10.28 -27.35
CA PHE A 368 -5.08 -9.14 -27.09
C PHE A 368 -6.51 -9.55 -26.70
N LEU A 369 -7.10 -10.48 -27.45
CA LEU A 369 -8.44 -11.00 -27.17
C LEU A 369 -8.50 -11.83 -25.88
N ALA A 370 -7.47 -12.61 -25.57
CA ALA A 370 -7.37 -13.33 -24.31
C ALA A 370 -7.41 -12.37 -23.10
N GLY A 371 -6.71 -11.24 -23.20
CA GLY A 371 -6.78 -10.17 -22.19
C GLY A 371 -8.21 -9.64 -21.98
N MET A 372 -8.95 -9.42 -23.07
CA MET A 372 -10.36 -9.00 -23.02
C MET A 372 -11.28 -10.04 -22.38
N GLU A 373 -11.08 -11.32 -22.69
CA GLU A 373 -11.88 -12.41 -22.11
C GLU A 373 -11.66 -12.52 -20.59
N GLU A 374 -10.42 -12.30 -20.13
CA GLU A 374 -10.05 -12.29 -18.71
C GLU A 374 -10.58 -11.07 -17.95
N ASN A 375 -10.68 -9.91 -18.61
CA ASN A 375 -11.08 -8.64 -17.99
C ASN A 375 -12.28 -8.00 -18.72
N PRO A 376 -13.48 -8.62 -18.63
CA PRO A 376 -14.64 -8.21 -19.42
C PRO A 376 -15.22 -6.83 -19.03
N THR A 377 -14.76 -6.24 -17.94
CA THR A 377 -15.18 -4.92 -17.46
C THR A 377 -14.45 -3.77 -18.16
N VAL A 378 -13.33 -4.04 -18.83
CA VAL A 378 -12.60 -3.02 -19.60
C VAL A 378 -13.35 -2.79 -20.91
N LEU A 379 -14.01 -1.63 -21.02
CA LEU A 379 -14.74 -1.26 -22.22
C LEU A 379 -13.78 -0.82 -23.32
N VAL A 380 -13.63 -1.66 -24.34
CA VAL A 380 -12.93 -1.30 -25.58
C VAL A 380 -13.96 -0.82 -26.60
N ASN A 381 -13.65 0.29 -27.30
CA ASN A 381 -14.51 0.82 -28.35
C ASN A 381 -14.75 -0.24 -29.45
N LEU A 382 -16.01 -0.47 -29.83
CA LEU A 382 -16.37 -1.42 -30.89
C LEU A 382 -15.73 -1.06 -32.24
N ASP A 383 -15.52 0.22 -32.52
CA ASP A 383 -14.84 0.68 -33.74
C ASP A 383 -13.35 0.32 -33.77
N VAL A 384 -12.73 0.22 -32.59
CA VAL A 384 -11.35 -0.26 -32.44
C VAL A 384 -11.30 -1.76 -32.69
N LEU A 385 -12.23 -2.53 -32.11
CA LEU A 385 -12.32 -3.96 -32.35
C LEU A 385 -12.62 -4.30 -33.81
N GLY A 386 -13.50 -3.54 -34.46
CA GLY A 386 -13.82 -3.69 -35.89
C GLY A 386 -12.59 -3.55 -36.77
N ARG A 387 -11.78 -2.51 -36.55
CA ARG A 387 -10.54 -2.30 -37.33
C ARG A 387 -9.50 -3.39 -37.13
N ILE A 388 -9.33 -3.87 -35.90
CA ILE A 388 -8.42 -5.00 -35.65
C ILE A 388 -8.95 -6.25 -36.37
N ARG A 389 -10.25 -6.54 -36.25
CA ARG A 389 -10.90 -7.67 -36.91
C ARG A 389 -10.74 -7.64 -38.43
N ASP A 390 -10.97 -6.49 -39.06
CA ASP A 390 -10.89 -6.31 -40.52
C ASP A 390 -9.48 -6.57 -41.05
N SER A 391 -8.46 -6.38 -40.21
CA SER A 391 -7.07 -6.67 -40.54
C SER A 391 -6.69 -8.16 -40.41
N VAL A 392 -7.55 -9.01 -39.83
CA VAL A 392 -7.33 -10.46 -39.67
C VAL A 392 -8.16 -11.21 -40.70
N THR A 393 -7.57 -11.57 -41.84
CA THR A 393 -8.32 -12.18 -42.95
C THR A 393 -8.32 -13.71 -42.93
N ASP A 394 -7.37 -14.36 -42.25
CA ASP A 394 -7.01 -15.76 -42.54
C ASP A 394 -7.05 -16.71 -41.32
N SER A 395 -7.73 -16.33 -40.22
CA SER A 395 -7.80 -17.16 -38.99
C SER A 395 -9.22 -17.29 -38.42
N ASP A 396 -9.86 -18.42 -38.71
CA ASP A 396 -11.21 -18.76 -38.24
C ASP A 396 -11.31 -18.78 -36.71
N ALA A 397 -10.25 -19.21 -36.02
CA ALA A 397 -10.21 -19.26 -34.56
C ALA A 397 -10.21 -17.87 -33.91
N ILE A 398 -9.47 -16.93 -34.51
CA ILE A 398 -9.44 -15.53 -34.05
C ILE A 398 -10.77 -14.85 -34.36
N GLN A 399 -11.33 -15.09 -35.55
CA GLN A 399 -12.66 -14.56 -35.92
C GLN A 399 -13.76 -15.06 -34.99
N ALA A 400 -13.76 -16.35 -34.63
CA ALA A 400 -14.70 -16.90 -33.65
C ALA A 400 -14.56 -16.25 -32.26
N THR A 401 -13.33 -15.92 -31.85
CA THR A 401 -13.07 -15.23 -30.58
C THR A 401 -13.55 -13.78 -30.62
N PHE A 402 -13.35 -13.07 -31.74
CA PHE A 402 -13.93 -11.75 -31.96
C PHE A 402 -15.45 -11.77 -31.85
N ASP A 403 -16.12 -12.73 -32.49
CA ASP A 403 -17.58 -12.84 -32.44
C ASP A 403 -18.09 -13.06 -31.01
N ARG A 404 -17.39 -13.89 -30.21
CA ARG A 404 -17.69 -14.04 -28.77
C ARG A 404 -17.53 -12.73 -28.01
N VAL A 405 -16.39 -12.05 -28.15
CA VAL A 405 -16.10 -10.79 -27.45
C VAL A 405 -17.11 -9.69 -27.84
N LEU A 406 -17.38 -9.52 -29.13
CA LEU A 406 -18.34 -8.54 -29.66
C LEU A 406 -19.78 -8.84 -29.20
N SER A 407 -20.20 -10.10 -29.18
CA SER A 407 -21.53 -10.48 -28.68
C SER A 407 -21.72 -10.11 -27.21
N ARG A 408 -20.66 -10.24 -26.39
CA ARG A 408 -20.67 -9.87 -24.98
C ARG A 408 -20.74 -8.35 -24.77
N HIS A 409 -19.92 -7.59 -25.51
CA HIS A 409 -19.87 -6.13 -25.39
C HIS A 409 -21.12 -5.43 -25.95
N SER A 410 -21.70 -5.97 -27.03
CA SER A 410 -22.97 -5.47 -27.58
C SER A 410 -24.16 -5.69 -26.64
N PHE A 411 -24.10 -6.69 -25.76
CA PHE A 411 -25.09 -6.92 -24.71
C PHE A 411 -24.91 -5.96 -23.53
N MET A 412 -23.68 -5.59 -23.17
CA MET A 412 -23.39 -4.68 -22.04
C MET A 412 -23.69 -3.20 -22.35
N ASN A 413 -23.68 -2.81 -23.63
CA ASN A 413 -24.02 -1.45 -24.09
C ASN A 413 -25.53 -1.25 -24.36
N ARG A 414 -26.37 -2.24 -24.05
CA ARG A 414 -27.84 -2.13 -24.02
C ARG A 414 -28.31 -2.05 -22.59
#